data_AF-A0A3M2ZMV0-F1
#
_entry.id   AF-A0A3M2ZMV0-F1
#
_cell.length_a   1.000
_cell.length_b   1.000
_cell.length_c   1.000
_cell.angle_alpha   90.00
_cell.angle_beta   90.00
_cell.angle_gamma   90.00
#
_symmetry.space_group_name_H-M   'P 1'
#
loop_
_entity.id
_entity.type
_entity.pdbx_description
1 polymer ?
#
loop_
_entity_poly.entity_id
_entity_poly.type
_entity_poly.pdbx_seq_one_letter_code
_entity_poly.pdbx_strand_id
1 'polypeptide(L)'
;HVDLDWANDKNLPFESNTSTSDPYTTKGSTAGELNGDTSSTSIRYTGKITPTQSGEQVFKVRADGAVRLWVNGKKIIDNGDGKPLPGNSIPPTIPEFAKINLEAGQSYDVKLEYSRRAGYLSTMGGLVGVQLSSASLNAPQDLSGYNAVVVAVGNSNEYEGEGFDHSFDLPEFQNELIQNIAKVNPNTVVTMYGGTGLKMSDWIEQVPVALHAFYPGQNGGQALAEILFGKINPSGKLPISIERNIEDNPAYASFPKFDNQNTLAEMDYKDDLMLGYRGYEKKGIKPLYP
;
A
#
# COMPACT_ATOMS: atom_id res chain seq x y z
N HIS A 1 14.67 -16.86 -14.39
CA HIS A 1 14.98 -17.90 -13.40
C HIS A 1 14.74 -17.30 -12.03
N VAL A 2 13.92 -17.95 -11.22
CA VAL A 2 13.69 -17.59 -9.81
C VAL A 2 14.28 -18.74 -9.01
N ASP A 3 15.21 -18.45 -8.10
CA ASP A 3 15.75 -19.43 -7.16
C ASP A 3 15.23 -19.09 -5.75
N LEU A 4 14.71 -20.09 -5.05
CA LEU A 4 14.11 -19.98 -3.72
C LEU A 4 14.89 -20.85 -2.73
N ASP A 5 15.36 -20.27 -1.64
CA ASP A 5 16.13 -20.96 -0.62
C ASP A 5 15.31 -21.03 0.68
N TRP A 6 15.13 -22.23 1.24
CA TRP A 6 14.32 -22.47 2.45
C TRP A 6 15.19 -22.98 3.61
N ALA A 7 15.05 -22.42 4.82
CA ALA A 7 15.72 -22.93 6.02
C ALA A 7 14.85 -22.88 7.29
N ASN A 8 14.91 -23.96 8.09
CA ASN A 8 14.19 -24.20 9.36
C ASN A 8 15.16 -24.35 10.57
N ASP A 9 16.22 -23.53 10.68
CA ASP A 9 17.20 -23.67 11.76
C ASP A 9 17.50 -22.35 12.50
N LYS A 10 17.75 -22.44 13.81
CA LYS A 10 17.99 -21.33 14.76
C LYS A 10 19.43 -20.81 14.74
N ASN A 11 20.32 -21.38 13.93
CA ASN A 11 21.75 -21.06 13.89
C ASN A 11 22.30 -20.79 12.48
N LEU A 12 21.70 -19.86 11.72
CA LEU A 12 22.31 -19.40 10.46
C LEU A 12 22.54 -17.89 10.43
N PRO A 13 23.80 -17.44 10.21
CA PRO A 13 24.11 -16.23 9.48
C PRO A 13 24.19 -16.56 7.97
N PHE A 14 23.01 -16.78 7.36
CA PHE A 14 22.73 -16.90 5.92
C PHE A 14 23.30 -18.08 5.07
N GLU A 15 22.49 -18.42 4.04
CA GLU A 15 22.56 -19.48 2.97
C GLU A 15 21.88 -20.82 3.34
N SER A 16 20.99 -21.44 2.53
CA SER A 16 21.25 -21.92 1.15
C SER A 16 20.03 -22.47 0.34
N ASN A 17 20.18 -22.40 -1.00
CA ASN A 17 19.70 -23.13 -2.20
C ASN A 17 18.58 -24.19 -2.15
N THR A 18 17.53 -24.04 -3.00
CA THR A 18 17.26 -24.95 -4.18
C THR A 18 16.13 -24.50 -5.13
N SER A 19 16.43 -24.58 -6.42
CA SER A 19 15.64 -24.19 -7.62
C SER A 19 14.21 -24.74 -7.71
N THR A 20 13.22 -23.87 -7.94
CA THR A 20 12.01 -24.22 -8.70
C THR A 20 11.53 -23.02 -9.53
N SER A 21 11.52 -23.20 -10.85
CA SER A 21 11.05 -22.21 -11.83
C SER A 21 9.55 -22.35 -12.05
N ASP A 22 8.75 -21.31 -11.77
CA ASP A 22 7.37 -21.20 -12.27
C ASP A 22 7.33 -20.21 -13.47
N PRO A 23 6.88 -20.64 -14.66
CA PRO A 23 6.84 -19.84 -15.88
C PRO A 23 5.64 -18.89 -16.07
N TYR A 24 4.85 -18.54 -15.05
CA TYR A 24 3.73 -17.57 -15.23
C TYR A 24 4.03 -16.17 -14.68
N THR A 25 4.62 -15.33 -15.52
CA THR A 25 4.76 -13.88 -15.30
C THR A 25 3.51 -13.14 -15.80
N THR A 26 2.71 -12.57 -14.89
CA THR A 26 1.94 -11.32 -15.13
C THR A 26 1.40 -10.67 -13.85
N LYS A 27 1.60 -11.27 -12.67
CA LYS A 27 1.39 -10.59 -11.39
C LYS A 27 2.59 -10.94 -10.51
N GLY A 28 3.41 -9.96 -10.17
CA GLY A 28 4.56 -10.12 -9.25
C GLY A 28 4.11 -10.42 -7.83
N SER A 29 3.35 -11.50 -7.62
CA SER A 29 2.89 -11.98 -6.33
C SER A 29 3.23 -13.46 -6.26
N THR A 30 4.40 -13.79 -5.73
CA THR A 30 4.72 -15.14 -5.30
C THR A 30 4.24 -15.31 -3.87
N ALA A 31 2.95 -15.62 -3.69
CA ALA A 31 2.49 -16.18 -2.44
C ALA A 31 2.96 -17.64 -2.42
N GLY A 32 4.11 -17.91 -1.81
CA GLY A 32 4.51 -19.29 -1.53
C GLY A 32 3.51 -19.90 -0.53
N GLU A 33 3.07 -21.14 -0.77
CA GLU A 33 2.31 -21.89 0.22
C GLU A 33 3.19 -22.12 1.47
N LEU A 34 3.01 -21.28 2.48
CA LEU A 34 3.64 -21.47 3.78
C LEU A 34 2.73 -22.34 4.64
N ASN A 35 3.12 -23.61 4.80
CA ASN A 35 2.57 -24.47 5.86
C ASN A 35 2.92 -23.85 7.22
N GLY A 36 1.90 -23.31 7.89
CA GLY A 36 2.02 -22.28 8.92
C GLY A 36 2.43 -22.74 10.33
N ASP A 37 3.37 -23.66 10.50
CA ASP A 37 3.70 -24.21 11.84
C ASP A 37 5.17 -24.10 12.28
N THR A 38 6.07 -23.48 11.50
CA THR A 38 7.45 -23.25 11.96
C THR A 38 7.69 -21.79 12.36
N SER A 39 7.81 -21.59 13.68
CA SER A 39 8.08 -20.30 14.36
C SER A 39 9.42 -19.65 14.00
N SER A 40 10.23 -20.26 13.13
CA SER A 40 11.51 -19.74 12.63
C SER A 40 11.72 -20.16 11.17
N THR A 41 11.18 -19.38 10.25
CA THR A 41 11.37 -19.58 8.79
C THR A 41 12.21 -18.44 8.25
N SER A 42 13.22 -18.74 7.44
CA SER A 42 13.91 -17.72 6.63
C SER A 42 13.92 -18.14 5.17
N ILE A 43 13.78 -17.15 4.28
CA ILE A 43 13.74 -17.34 2.83
C ILE A 43 14.72 -16.38 2.20
N ARG A 44 15.47 -16.87 1.20
CA ARG A 44 16.15 -16.00 0.24
C ARG A 44 15.54 -16.25 -1.14
N TYR A 45 15.19 -15.16 -1.82
CA TYR A 45 14.76 -15.15 -3.21
C TYR A 45 15.86 -14.47 -4.03
N THR A 46 16.27 -15.11 -5.12
CA THR A 46 17.06 -14.45 -6.17
C THR A 46 16.35 -14.57 -7.50
N GLY A 47 16.42 -13.49 -8.28
CA GLY A 47 15.79 -13.43 -9.57
C GLY A 47 16.31 -12.27 -10.39
N LYS A 48 15.67 -12.04 -11.53
CA LYS A 48 15.94 -10.88 -12.38
C LYS A 48 14.63 -10.15 -12.64
N ILE A 49 14.70 -8.83 -12.68
CA ILE A 49 13.63 -7.99 -13.22
C ILE A 49 14.12 -7.27 -14.46
N THR A 50 13.21 -6.95 -15.38
CA THR A 50 13.50 -6.15 -16.56
C THR A 50 12.40 -5.10 -16.67
N PRO A 51 12.65 -3.85 -16.24
CA PRO A 51 11.66 -2.79 -16.29
C PRO A 51 11.18 -2.54 -17.73
N THR A 52 9.92 -2.20 -17.88
CA THR A 52 9.33 -1.80 -19.17
C THR A 52 9.43 -0.29 -19.40
N GLN A 53 9.70 0.49 -18.36
CA GLN A 53 9.86 1.93 -18.38
C GLN A 53 11.15 2.32 -17.66
N SER A 54 11.93 3.24 -18.25
CA SER A 54 13.10 3.83 -17.61
C SER A 54 12.69 4.82 -16.52
N GLY A 55 13.58 5.02 -15.56
CA GLY A 55 13.45 5.96 -14.46
C GLY A 55 13.06 5.28 -13.15
N GLU A 56 12.33 6.00 -12.31
CA GLU A 56 12.15 5.62 -10.92
C GLU A 56 11.20 4.41 -10.78
N GLN A 57 11.72 3.34 -10.20
CA GLN A 57 10.99 2.14 -9.84
C GLN A 57 10.83 2.10 -8.33
N VAL A 58 9.61 1.85 -7.88
CA VAL A 58 9.28 1.60 -6.49
C VAL A 58 9.29 0.11 -6.28
N PHE A 59 10.10 -0.35 -5.33
CA PHE A 59 10.00 -1.68 -4.77
C PHE A 59 9.26 -1.60 -3.46
N LYS A 60 8.31 -2.52 -3.25
CA LYS A 60 7.56 -2.67 -1.99
C LYS A 60 7.65 -4.11 -1.54
N VAL A 61 8.10 -4.30 -0.30
CA VAL A 61 8.15 -5.60 0.39
C VAL A 61 7.19 -5.54 1.56
N ARG A 62 6.20 -6.42 1.54
CA ARG A 62 5.30 -6.68 2.67
C ARG A 62 5.74 -7.97 3.33
N ALA A 63 5.98 -7.96 4.63
CA ALA A 63 6.38 -9.17 5.36
C ALA A 63 5.90 -9.17 6.81
N ASP A 64 5.72 -10.36 7.39
CA ASP A 64 5.54 -10.58 8.83
C ASP A 64 6.90 -10.79 9.55
N GLY A 65 7.96 -10.15 9.06
CA GLY A 65 9.31 -10.38 9.56
C GLY A 65 10.38 -9.40 9.07
N ALA A 66 11.64 -9.75 9.33
CA ALA A 66 12.81 -9.04 8.86
C ALA A 66 12.92 -9.15 7.35
N VAL A 67 13.25 -8.05 6.65
CA VAL A 67 13.46 -8.03 5.21
C VAL A 67 14.66 -7.20 4.80
N ARG A 68 15.39 -7.69 3.81
CA ARG A 68 16.47 -6.97 3.13
C ARG A 68 16.37 -7.20 1.63
N LEU A 69 16.36 -6.12 0.85
CA LEU A 69 16.24 -6.18 -0.60
C LEU A 69 17.46 -5.54 -1.26
N TRP A 70 18.03 -6.23 -2.25
CA TRP A 70 19.09 -5.75 -3.12
C TRP A 70 18.62 -5.75 -4.56
N VAL A 71 19.04 -4.72 -5.30
CA VAL A 71 18.91 -4.63 -6.75
C VAL A 71 20.30 -4.36 -7.32
N ASN A 72 20.77 -5.26 -8.18
CA ASN A 72 22.11 -5.26 -8.78
C ASN A 72 23.24 -5.08 -7.73
N GLY A 73 23.15 -5.85 -6.64
CA GLY A 73 24.10 -5.80 -5.52
C GLY A 73 23.96 -4.58 -4.59
N LYS A 74 23.16 -3.56 -4.94
CA LYS A 74 22.88 -2.41 -4.07
C LYS A 74 21.71 -2.72 -3.13
N LYS A 75 21.95 -2.67 -1.82
CA LYS A 75 20.88 -2.80 -0.82
C LYS A 75 19.98 -1.56 -0.85
N ILE A 76 18.69 -1.74 -1.05
CA ILE A 76 17.70 -0.66 -1.14
C ILE A 76 16.65 -0.69 -0.03
N ILE A 77 16.39 -1.85 0.58
CA ILE A 77 15.52 -1.99 1.75
C ILE A 77 16.27 -2.79 2.82
N ASP A 78 16.20 -2.35 4.08
CA ASP A 78 16.70 -3.06 5.26
C ASP A 78 15.94 -2.57 6.49
N ASN A 79 15.07 -3.43 7.06
CA ASN A 79 14.33 -3.10 8.28
C ASN A 79 14.95 -3.70 9.55
N GLY A 80 16.24 -4.08 9.48
CA GLY A 80 16.94 -4.74 10.58
C GLY A 80 16.48 -6.18 10.79
N ASP A 81 16.37 -6.60 12.05
CA ASP A 81 15.93 -7.96 12.41
C ASP A 81 14.41 -8.08 12.56
N GLY A 82 13.66 -7.12 12.01
CA GLY A 82 12.23 -6.95 12.25
C GLY A 82 11.97 -6.38 13.65
N LYS A 83 11.42 -5.16 13.74
CA LYS A 83 11.20 -4.49 15.03
C LYS A 83 10.28 -5.34 15.93
N PRO A 84 10.61 -5.54 17.22
CA PRO A 84 9.70 -6.18 18.16
C PRO A 84 8.35 -5.45 18.26
N LEU A 85 7.24 -6.15 17.97
CA LEU A 85 5.87 -5.79 18.26
C LEU A 85 5.69 -5.62 19.77
N PRO A 86 5.11 -4.50 20.20
CA PRO A 86 4.64 -4.35 21.58
C PRO A 86 3.41 -5.23 21.80
N GLY A 87 3.51 -6.21 22.70
CA GLY A 87 2.39 -7.02 23.19
C GLY A 87 1.78 -8.02 22.19
N ASN A 88 0.68 -8.67 22.61
CA ASN A 88 -0.16 -9.59 21.80
C ASN A 88 -1.02 -8.84 20.76
N SER A 89 -0.47 -7.80 20.14
CA SER A 89 -1.16 -6.99 19.14
C SER A 89 -1.18 -7.75 17.82
N ILE A 90 -2.33 -7.75 17.12
CA ILE A 90 -2.46 -8.26 15.74
C ILE A 90 -1.79 -7.22 14.85
N PRO A 91 -0.58 -7.47 14.30
CA PRO A 91 0.11 -6.42 13.60
C PRO A 91 -0.32 -6.38 12.13
N PRO A 92 -0.61 -5.19 11.59
CA PRO A 92 -0.44 -5.03 10.16
C PRO A 92 1.03 -5.32 9.81
N THR A 93 1.25 -6.06 8.73
CA THR A 93 2.56 -6.09 8.09
C THR A 93 2.84 -4.67 7.58
N ILE A 94 3.76 -3.93 8.20
CA ILE A 94 4.16 -2.62 7.70
C ILE A 94 4.96 -2.85 6.42
N PRO A 95 4.50 -2.36 5.25
CA PRO A 95 5.27 -2.50 4.03
C PRO A 95 6.52 -1.63 4.09
N GLU A 96 7.64 -2.21 3.69
CA GLU A 96 8.89 -1.49 3.46
C GLU A 96 8.99 -1.17 1.98
N PHE A 97 9.44 0.03 1.63
CA PHE A 97 9.52 0.45 0.25
C PHE A 97 10.73 1.34 -0.02
N ALA A 98 11.23 1.28 -1.26
CA ALA A 98 12.35 2.09 -1.71
C ALA A 98 12.26 2.39 -3.21
N LYS A 99 12.81 3.55 -3.58
CA LYS A 99 12.95 4.00 -4.96
C LYS A 99 14.35 3.69 -5.50
N ILE A 100 14.43 3.26 -6.75
CA ILE A 100 15.69 3.14 -7.49
C ILE A 100 15.46 3.45 -8.97
N ASN A 101 16.38 4.19 -9.58
CA ASN A 101 16.36 4.43 -11.03
C ASN A 101 16.88 3.21 -11.78
N LEU A 102 16.08 2.68 -12.70
CA LEU A 102 16.43 1.57 -13.59
C LEU A 102 16.11 1.93 -15.04
N GLU A 103 16.75 1.26 -16.00
CA GLU A 103 16.53 1.47 -17.43
C GLU A 103 15.63 0.40 -18.02
N ALA A 104 14.74 0.81 -18.94
CA ALA A 104 13.86 -0.09 -19.67
C ALA A 104 14.67 -1.12 -20.47
N GLY A 105 14.22 -2.38 -20.47
CA GLY A 105 14.85 -3.47 -21.20
C GLY A 105 16.18 -3.96 -20.63
N GLN A 106 16.77 -3.28 -19.64
CA GLN A 106 17.94 -3.77 -18.92
C GLN A 106 17.52 -4.78 -17.84
N SER A 107 18.25 -5.89 -17.75
CA SER A 107 17.99 -6.93 -16.76
C SER A 107 18.81 -6.68 -15.50
N TYR A 108 18.15 -6.62 -14.35
CA TYR A 108 18.77 -6.38 -13.04
C TYR A 108 18.58 -7.57 -12.12
N ASP A 109 19.65 -8.00 -11.46
CA ASP A 109 19.57 -9.01 -10.40
C ASP A 109 18.82 -8.45 -9.20
N VAL A 110 17.93 -9.25 -8.64
CA VAL A 110 17.18 -8.95 -7.41
C VAL A 110 17.47 -10.04 -6.41
N LYS A 111 17.82 -9.65 -5.18
CA LYS A 111 17.92 -10.56 -4.05
C LYS A 111 17.05 -10.03 -2.92
N LEU A 112 16.15 -10.85 -2.40
CA LEU A 112 15.37 -10.58 -1.20
C LEU A 112 15.76 -11.60 -0.14
N GLU A 113 16.06 -11.14 1.06
CA GLU A 113 16.21 -11.98 2.24
C GLU A 113 15.06 -11.64 3.20
N TYR A 114 14.42 -12.67 3.72
CA TYR A 114 13.29 -12.58 4.64
C TYR A 114 13.50 -13.55 5.81
N SER A 115 13.14 -13.14 7.01
CA SER A 115 13.09 -14.01 8.18
C SER A 115 11.85 -13.72 8.99
N ARG A 116 11.04 -14.76 9.23
CA ARG A 116 9.78 -14.66 9.95
C ARG A 116 10.03 -14.26 11.39
N ARG A 117 9.24 -13.30 11.86
CA ARG A 117 9.30 -12.89 13.26
C ARG A 117 8.45 -13.81 14.13
N ALA A 118 9.03 -14.27 15.24
CA ALA A 118 8.34 -15.14 16.19
C ALA A 118 7.10 -14.45 16.81
N GLY A 119 6.02 -15.22 16.97
CA GLY A 119 4.78 -14.75 17.60
C GLY A 119 3.84 -13.96 16.68
N TYR A 120 4.11 -13.87 15.37
CA TYR A 120 3.15 -13.29 14.44
C TYR A 120 1.92 -14.19 14.29
N LEU A 121 0.74 -13.65 14.58
CA LEU A 121 -0.54 -14.29 14.36
C LEU A 121 -1.24 -13.60 13.19
N SER A 122 -1.38 -14.29 12.06
CA SER A 122 -2.28 -13.82 11.00
C SER A 122 -3.71 -14.08 11.44
N THR A 123 -4.49 -13.02 11.61
CA THR A 123 -5.95 -13.11 11.78
C THR A 123 -6.63 -12.69 10.48
N MET A 124 -7.84 -13.21 10.25
CA MET A 124 -8.77 -12.73 9.21
C MET A 124 -8.20 -12.69 7.78
N GLY A 125 -7.36 -13.66 7.39
CA GLY A 125 -6.83 -13.76 6.03
C GLY A 125 -5.69 -12.79 5.71
N GLY A 126 -5.04 -12.22 6.74
CA GLY A 126 -3.81 -11.47 6.60
C GLY A 126 -2.68 -12.30 5.94
N LEU A 127 -1.80 -11.62 5.21
CA LEU A 127 -0.64 -12.26 4.59
C LEU A 127 0.20 -12.97 5.65
N VAL A 128 0.53 -14.23 5.41
CA VAL A 128 1.59 -14.95 6.11
C VAL A 128 2.81 -15.00 5.19
N GLY A 129 3.98 -14.64 5.70
CA GLY A 129 5.22 -14.63 4.92
C GLY A 129 5.53 -13.30 4.27
N VAL A 130 6.03 -13.35 3.03
CA VAL A 130 6.58 -12.21 2.32
C VAL A 130 5.97 -12.07 0.92
N GLN A 131 5.71 -10.82 0.53
CA GLN A 131 5.35 -10.43 -0.82
C GLN A 131 6.27 -9.30 -1.28
N LEU A 132 6.83 -9.44 -2.48
CA LEU A 132 7.63 -8.42 -3.14
C LEU A 132 6.91 -7.97 -4.40
N SER A 133 6.78 -6.67 -4.58
CA SER A 133 6.28 -6.06 -5.82
C SER A 133 7.20 -4.92 -6.25
N SER A 134 7.19 -4.62 -7.55
CA SER A 134 7.77 -3.40 -8.07
C SER A 134 6.95 -2.81 -9.21
N ALA A 135 6.98 -1.49 -9.32
CA ALA A 135 6.29 -0.74 -10.37
C ALA A 135 7.04 0.55 -10.68
N SER A 136 6.90 1.04 -11.92
CA SER A 136 7.42 2.35 -12.28
C SER A 136 6.50 3.45 -11.77
N LEU A 137 7.08 4.55 -11.30
CA LEU A 137 6.33 5.79 -11.06
C LEU A 137 6.17 6.64 -12.31
N ASN A 138 6.96 6.36 -13.34
CA ASN A 138 6.80 7.01 -14.62
C ASN A 138 5.58 6.43 -15.33
N ALA A 139 4.64 7.31 -15.65
CA ALA A 139 3.51 6.97 -16.49
C ALA A 139 4.00 6.59 -17.90
N PRO A 140 3.58 5.44 -18.46
CA PRO A 140 3.86 5.08 -19.84
C PRO A 140 3.42 6.19 -20.80
N GLN A 141 4.28 6.58 -21.75
CA GLN A 141 4.00 7.73 -22.63
C GLN A 141 2.86 7.47 -23.62
N ASP A 142 2.60 6.20 -23.95
CA ASP A 142 1.48 5.78 -24.79
C ASP A 142 0.11 6.02 -24.14
N LEU A 143 0.06 6.29 -22.82
CA LEU A 143 -1.17 6.71 -22.14
C LEU A 143 -1.83 7.94 -22.78
N SER A 144 -1.04 8.83 -23.39
CA SER A 144 -1.54 10.01 -24.12
C SER A 144 -2.42 9.67 -25.33
N GLY A 145 -2.30 8.45 -25.89
CA GLY A 145 -3.09 7.99 -27.02
C GLY A 145 -4.48 7.45 -26.65
N TYR A 146 -4.76 7.23 -25.37
CA TYR A 146 -6.05 6.72 -24.91
C TYR A 146 -7.06 7.85 -24.67
N ASN A 147 -8.35 7.57 -24.94
CA ASN A 147 -9.39 8.58 -24.72
C ASN A 147 -9.61 8.91 -23.24
N ALA A 148 -9.39 7.94 -22.36
CA ALA A 148 -9.42 8.08 -20.91
C ALA A 148 -8.47 7.07 -20.27
N VAL A 149 -7.95 7.41 -19.08
CA VAL A 149 -7.13 6.51 -18.25
C VAL A 149 -7.82 6.38 -16.90
N VAL A 150 -8.09 5.15 -16.46
CA VAL A 150 -8.66 4.88 -15.14
C VAL A 150 -7.55 4.42 -14.21
N VAL A 151 -7.34 5.16 -13.11
CA VAL A 151 -6.31 4.88 -12.11
C VAL A 151 -7.00 4.46 -10.82
N ALA A 152 -6.75 3.23 -10.38
CA ALA A 152 -7.27 2.69 -9.12
C ALA A 152 -6.23 2.89 -8.00
N VAL A 153 -6.60 3.62 -6.95
CA VAL A 153 -5.73 3.97 -5.82
C VAL A 153 -6.50 3.92 -4.51
N GLY A 154 -5.77 3.97 -3.40
CA GLY A 154 -6.31 4.02 -2.06
C GLY A 154 -5.73 2.94 -1.15
N ASN A 155 -6.50 2.62 -0.13
CA ASN A 155 -6.17 1.61 0.86
C ASN A 155 -6.68 0.22 0.48
N SER A 156 -6.22 -0.74 1.26
CA SER A 156 -6.67 -2.13 1.24
C SER A 156 -6.59 -2.67 2.67
N ASN A 157 -6.87 -3.95 2.86
CA ASN A 157 -6.70 -4.63 4.15
C ASN A 157 -5.25 -4.61 4.68
N GLU A 158 -4.29 -4.14 3.88
CA GLU A 158 -2.90 -3.92 4.29
C GLU A 158 -2.73 -2.68 5.16
N TYR A 159 -3.56 -1.65 4.92
CA TYR A 159 -3.44 -0.32 5.51
C TYR A 159 -4.61 0.03 6.40
N GLU A 160 -5.75 -0.64 6.24
CA GLU A 160 -6.94 -0.42 7.07
C GLU A 160 -7.44 -1.75 7.60
N GLY A 161 -7.61 -1.84 8.92
CA GLY A 161 -8.09 -3.05 9.55
C GLY A 161 -8.36 -2.86 11.04
N GLU A 162 -8.87 -3.91 11.66
CA GLU A 162 -9.08 -3.93 13.11
C GLU A 162 -7.73 -4.02 13.85
N GLY A 163 -7.61 -3.26 14.94
CA GLY A 163 -6.47 -3.35 15.86
C GLY A 163 -5.35 -2.33 15.63
N PHE A 164 -5.47 -1.48 14.62
CA PHE A 164 -4.51 -0.41 14.34
C PHE A 164 -5.19 0.73 13.57
N ASP A 165 -4.69 1.96 13.74
CA ASP A 165 -5.12 3.12 12.94
C ASP A 165 -4.35 3.19 11.62
N HIS A 166 -4.52 4.23 10.79
CA HIS A 166 -3.76 4.40 9.54
C HIS A 166 -3.42 5.87 9.25
N SER A 167 -2.46 6.11 8.34
CA SER A 167 -2.14 7.45 7.87
C SER A 167 -3.26 8.02 6.98
N PHE A 168 -3.44 9.34 7.00
CA PHE A 168 -4.33 10.05 6.09
C PHE A 168 -3.80 10.09 4.65
N ASP A 169 -2.48 10.01 4.48
CA ASP A 169 -1.87 10.03 3.15
C ASP A 169 -2.21 8.76 2.36
N LEU A 170 -2.29 8.91 1.03
CA LEU A 170 -2.34 7.77 0.13
C LEU A 170 -1.09 6.88 0.31
N PRO A 171 -1.23 5.54 0.26
CA PRO A 171 -0.09 4.66 0.47
C PRO A 171 1.06 4.88 -0.50
N GLU A 172 2.28 4.83 0.05
CA GLU A 172 3.56 4.99 -0.63
C GLU A 172 3.60 6.19 -1.60
N PHE A 173 3.54 5.91 -2.89
CA PHE A 173 3.74 6.89 -3.96
C PHE A 173 2.53 6.96 -4.88
N GLN A 174 1.35 6.49 -4.42
CA GLN A 174 0.13 6.54 -5.22
C GLN A 174 -0.27 7.98 -5.57
N ASN A 175 -0.04 8.95 -4.69
CA ASN A 175 -0.21 10.38 -4.99
C ASN A 175 0.67 10.82 -6.18
N GLU A 176 1.96 10.49 -6.14
CA GLU A 176 2.90 10.83 -7.21
C GLU A 176 2.54 10.12 -8.53
N LEU A 177 2.12 8.86 -8.45
CA LEU A 177 1.64 8.09 -9.60
C LEU A 177 0.44 8.78 -10.28
N ILE A 178 -0.56 9.23 -9.52
CA ILE A 178 -1.72 9.97 -10.06
C ILE A 178 -1.25 11.21 -10.80
N GLN A 179 -0.39 12.02 -10.18
CA GLN A 179 0.12 13.25 -10.78
C GLN A 179 0.93 12.98 -12.06
N ASN A 180 1.75 11.92 -12.07
CA ASN A 180 2.52 11.53 -13.25
C ASN A 180 1.62 11.05 -14.40
N ILE A 181 0.55 10.31 -14.09
CA ILE A 181 -0.44 9.87 -15.10
C ILE A 181 -1.25 11.06 -15.62
N ALA A 182 -1.75 11.92 -14.74
CA ALA A 182 -2.54 13.09 -15.10
C ALA A 182 -1.78 14.08 -16.01
N LYS A 183 -0.46 14.20 -15.83
CA LYS A 183 0.42 14.98 -16.73
C LYS A 183 0.49 14.40 -18.15
N VAL A 184 0.44 13.08 -18.30
CA VAL A 184 0.52 12.41 -19.61
C VAL A 184 -0.85 12.35 -20.28
N ASN A 185 -1.93 12.14 -19.53
CA ASN A 185 -3.30 12.13 -20.04
C ASN A 185 -4.24 12.97 -19.15
N PRO A 186 -4.72 14.14 -19.62
CA PRO A 186 -5.62 14.99 -18.84
C PRO A 186 -7.03 14.39 -18.66
N ASN A 187 -7.39 13.35 -19.42
CA ASN A 187 -8.65 12.60 -19.26
C ASN A 187 -8.48 11.45 -18.25
N THR A 188 -7.83 11.74 -17.13
CA THR A 188 -7.58 10.76 -16.07
C THR A 188 -8.76 10.70 -15.11
N VAL A 189 -9.28 9.50 -14.89
CA VAL A 189 -10.32 9.19 -13.90
C VAL A 189 -9.66 8.48 -12.72
N VAL A 190 -9.73 9.07 -11.53
CA VAL A 190 -9.20 8.45 -10.31
C VAL A 190 -10.31 7.71 -9.59
N THR A 191 -10.11 6.43 -9.31
CA THR A 191 -11.03 5.63 -8.49
C THR A 191 -10.36 5.33 -7.15
N MET A 192 -10.97 5.81 -6.07
CA MET A 192 -10.46 5.74 -4.70
C MET A 192 -11.11 4.58 -3.94
N TYR A 193 -10.30 3.76 -3.29
CA TYR A 193 -10.70 2.65 -2.45
C TYR A 193 -10.23 2.86 -1.01
N GLY A 194 -11.04 2.52 -0.03
CA GLY A 194 -10.74 2.81 1.38
C GLY A 194 -12.01 3.02 2.20
N GLY A 195 -11.97 2.69 3.49
CA GLY A 195 -13.08 2.86 4.41
C GLY A 195 -13.25 4.28 4.92
N THR A 196 -12.22 5.11 4.79
CA THR A 196 -12.14 6.47 5.36
C THR A 196 -11.77 7.52 4.29
N GLY A 197 -11.65 8.78 4.70
CA GLY A 197 -11.12 9.84 3.84
C GLY A 197 -9.60 9.72 3.70
N LEU A 198 -9.10 9.88 2.47
CA LEU A 198 -7.67 9.89 2.16
C LEU A 198 -7.27 11.23 1.56
N LYS A 199 -5.99 11.59 1.65
CA LYS A 199 -5.49 12.86 1.13
C LYS A 199 -5.64 12.95 -0.38
N MET A 200 -6.50 13.85 -0.83
CA MET A 200 -6.72 14.14 -2.25
C MET A 200 -6.18 15.50 -2.69
N SER A 201 -5.86 16.40 -1.74
CA SER A 201 -5.52 17.79 -2.00
C SER A 201 -4.30 18.00 -2.89
N ASP A 202 -3.41 17.02 -2.97
CA ASP A 202 -2.19 17.09 -3.79
C ASP A 202 -2.46 16.85 -5.30
N TRP A 203 -3.59 16.22 -5.66
CA TRP A 203 -3.85 15.78 -7.03
C TRP A 203 -5.27 16.06 -7.55
N ILE A 204 -6.25 16.35 -6.68
CA ILE A 204 -7.66 16.43 -7.07
C ILE A 204 -7.96 17.49 -8.12
N GLU A 205 -7.21 18.61 -8.12
CA GLU A 205 -7.36 19.70 -9.09
C GLU A 205 -6.71 19.37 -10.45
N GLN A 206 -5.95 18.27 -10.55
CA GLN A 206 -5.23 17.85 -11.76
C GLN A 206 -6.03 16.85 -12.60
N VAL A 207 -7.15 16.32 -12.08
CA VAL A 207 -7.95 15.27 -12.73
C VAL A 207 -9.41 15.71 -12.90
N PRO A 208 -10.06 15.39 -14.03
CA PRO A 208 -11.45 15.78 -14.27
C PRO A 208 -12.47 14.99 -13.45
N VAL A 209 -12.11 13.78 -12.99
CA VAL A 209 -13.05 12.88 -12.30
C VAL A 209 -12.35 12.14 -11.17
N ALA A 210 -12.97 12.16 -9.98
CA ALA A 210 -12.64 11.28 -8.86
C ALA A 210 -13.90 10.52 -8.40
N LEU A 211 -13.80 9.21 -8.24
CA LEU A 211 -14.87 8.33 -7.77
C LEU A 211 -14.44 7.63 -6.48
N HIS A 212 -15.12 7.92 -5.36
CA HIS A 212 -14.89 7.23 -4.10
C HIS A 212 -15.73 5.94 -4.03
N ALA A 213 -15.11 4.81 -4.27
CA ALA A 213 -15.76 3.49 -4.35
C ALA A 213 -15.86 2.78 -3.00
N PHE A 214 -15.23 3.31 -1.95
CA PHE A 214 -15.05 2.64 -0.66
C PHE A 214 -14.47 1.22 -0.82
N TYR A 215 -14.99 0.24 -0.10
CA TYR A 215 -14.78 -1.19 -0.37
C TYR A 215 -16.05 -1.77 -1.03
N PRO A 216 -16.13 -1.82 -2.37
CA PRO A 216 -17.38 -2.06 -3.10
C PRO A 216 -17.81 -3.54 -3.16
N GLY A 217 -17.15 -4.43 -2.41
CA GLY A 217 -17.45 -5.85 -2.35
C GLY A 217 -17.22 -6.60 -3.68
N GLN A 218 -17.74 -7.84 -3.74
CA GLN A 218 -17.47 -8.77 -4.85
C GLN A 218 -17.90 -8.27 -6.24
N ASN A 219 -18.92 -7.41 -6.31
CA ASN A 219 -19.44 -6.86 -7.57
C ASN A 219 -18.92 -5.45 -7.86
N GLY A 220 -17.93 -4.97 -7.10
CA GLY A 220 -17.44 -3.60 -7.22
C GLY A 220 -16.87 -3.24 -8.58
N GLY A 221 -16.16 -4.17 -9.23
CA GLY A 221 -15.67 -3.96 -10.60
C GLY A 221 -16.79 -3.77 -11.60
N GLN A 222 -17.88 -4.54 -11.48
CA GLN A 222 -19.08 -4.37 -12.31
C GLN A 222 -19.73 -3.02 -12.02
N ALA A 223 -19.93 -2.67 -10.75
CA ALA A 223 -20.55 -1.40 -10.36
C ALA A 223 -19.77 -0.19 -10.89
N LEU A 224 -18.44 -0.20 -10.79
CA LEU A 224 -17.58 0.84 -11.34
C LEU A 224 -17.74 0.95 -12.86
N ALA A 225 -17.70 -0.16 -13.58
CA ALA A 225 -17.91 -0.16 -15.03
C ALA A 225 -19.28 0.42 -15.39
N GLU A 226 -20.35 0.00 -14.72
CA GLU A 226 -21.70 0.51 -15.01
C GLU A 226 -21.84 2.02 -14.75
N ILE A 227 -21.13 2.57 -13.77
CA ILE A 227 -21.05 4.00 -13.52
C ILE A 227 -20.26 4.72 -14.63
N LEU A 228 -19.05 4.22 -14.96
CA LEU A 228 -18.18 4.84 -15.96
C LEU A 228 -18.80 4.86 -17.36
N PHE A 229 -19.56 3.82 -17.71
CA PHE A 229 -20.29 3.74 -18.98
C PHE A 229 -21.69 4.39 -18.92
N GLY A 230 -22.07 5.01 -17.80
CA GLY A 230 -23.34 5.74 -17.66
C GLY A 230 -24.58 4.84 -17.67
N LYS A 231 -24.43 3.53 -17.49
CA LYS A 231 -25.56 2.61 -17.27
C LYS A 231 -26.26 2.91 -15.95
N ILE A 232 -25.50 3.35 -14.95
CA ILE A 232 -26.00 3.82 -13.66
C ILE A 232 -25.45 5.23 -13.41
N ASN A 233 -26.33 6.16 -13.00
CA ASN A 233 -25.91 7.49 -12.57
C ASN A 233 -25.51 7.44 -11.08
N PRO A 234 -24.30 7.86 -10.70
CA PRO A 234 -23.87 7.84 -9.30
C PRO A 234 -24.79 8.69 -8.40
N SER A 235 -25.32 8.05 -7.35
CA SER A 235 -26.30 8.67 -6.44
C SER A 235 -25.88 8.67 -4.97
N GLY A 236 -24.67 8.17 -4.67
CA GLY A 236 -24.12 8.16 -3.31
C GLY A 236 -23.89 9.56 -2.75
N LYS A 237 -23.97 9.69 -1.43
CA LYS A 237 -23.56 10.89 -0.67
C LYS A 237 -22.55 10.46 0.38
N LEU A 238 -21.58 11.32 0.67
CA LEU A 238 -20.57 11.00 1.66
C LEU A 238 -21.20 10.91 3.06
N PRO A 239 -20.93 9.83 3.82
CA PRO A 239 -21.31 9.74 5.23
C PRO A 239 -20.30 10.41 6.16
N ILE A 240 -19.20 10.94 5.61
CA ILE A 240 -18.08 11.57 6.32
C ILE A 240 -17.69 12.86 5.59
N SER A 241 -17.14 13.83 6.32
CA SER A 241 -16.44 14.96 5.70
C SER A 241 -15.00 14.55 5.40
N ILE A 242 -14.46 14.93 4.25
CA ILE A 242 -13.08 14.63 3.83
C ILE A 242 -12.26 15.92 3.93
N GLU A 243 -11.20 15.88 4.72
CA GLU A 243 -10.27 16.96 4.99
C GLU A 243 -9.55 17.43 3.72
N ARG A 244 -9.11 18.69 3.67
CA ARG A 244 -8.09 19.12 2.70
C ARG A 244 -6.70 18.75 3.19
N ASN A 245 -6.41 19.02 4.46
CA ASN A 245 -5.21 18.58 5.15
C ASN A 245 -5.60 17.93 6.48
N ILE A 246 -4.82 16.97 6.97
CA ILE A 246 -5.16 16.24 8.20
C ILE A 246 -5.30 17.17 9.41
N GLU A 247 -4.58 18.29 9.42
CA GLU A 247 -4.64 19.33 10.45
C GLU A 247 -6.01 20.03 10.54
N ASP A 248 -6.78 20.00 9.46
CA ASP A 248 -8.13 20.58 9.41
C ASP A 248 -9.14 19.71 10.17
N ASN A 249 -8.84 18.42 10.38
CA ASN A 249 -9.74 17.50 11.06
C ASN A 249 -10.02 18.02 12.48
N PRO A 250 -11.31 18.08 12.91
CA PRO A 250 -11.67 18.55 14.24
C PRO A 250 -10.90 17.87 15.38
N ALA A 251 -10.65 16.57 15.26
CA ALA A 251 -9.97 15.73 16.23
C ALA A 251 -8.44 15.68 16.06
N TYR A 252 -7.84 16.36 15.08
CA TYR A 252 -6.39 16.22 14.81
C TYR A 252 -5.49 16.44 16.03
N ALA A 253 -5.77 17.48 16.82
CA ALA A 253 -4.96 17.85 17.97
C ALA A 253 -5.19 16.95 19.21
N SER A 254 -6.33 16.25 19.26
CA SER A 254 -6.75 15.39 20.37
C SER A 254 -6.53 13.91 20.06
N PHE A 255 -6.49 13.53 18.78
CA PHE A 255 -6.27 12.16 18.34
C PHE A 255 -4.80 11.74 18.58
N PRO A 256 -4.58 10.53 19.12
CA PRO A 256 -3.24 9.97 19.31
C PRO A 256 -2.41 9.96 18.03
N LYS A 257 -1.09 10.09 18.16
CA LYS A 257 -0.21 9.93 17.01
C LYS A 257 -0.30 8.50 16.47
N PHE A 258 -0.35 8.41 15.15
CA PHE A 258 -0.30 7.18 14.37
C PHE A 258 1.09 6.52 14.42
N ASP A 259 1.56 6.14 15.62
CA ASP A 259 2.82 5.41 15.78
C ASP A 259 2.61 3.94 16.15
N ASN A 260 1.38 3.56 16.52
CA ASN A 260 0.96 2.22 16.96
C ASN A 260 1.93 1.56 17.97
N GLN A 261 2.72 2.36 18.68
CA GLN A 261 3.78 1.89 19.59
C GLN A 261 3.29 1.87 21.03
N ASN A 262 2.25 2.63 21.36
CA ASN A 262 1.71 2.76 22.70
C ASN A 262 0.22 2.41 22.71
N THR A 263 -0.18 1.45 23.54
CA THR A 263 -1.59 1.28 23.89
C THR A 263 -1.99 2.40 24.84
N LEU A 264 -2.93 3.24 24.44
CA LEU A 264 -3.51 4.23 25.34
C LEU A 264 -4.59 3.57 26.19
N ALA A 265 -4.48 3.72 27.51
CA ALA A 265 -5.49 3.26 28.46
C ALA A 265 -6.72 4.19 28.49
N GLU A 266 -6.52 5.47 28.13
CA GLU A 266 -7.53 6.52 28.18
C GLU A 266 -7.37 7.46 26.97
N MET A 267 -8.48 8.01 26.47
CA MET A 267 -8.51 8.98 25.38
C MET A 267 -9.52 10.09 25.68
N ASP A 268 -9.07 11.35 25.63
CA ASP A 268 -9.91 12.52 25.90
C ASP A 268 -10.61 13.04 24.65
N TYR A 269 -11.94 13.01 24.63
CA TYR A 269 -12.76 13.60 23.57
C TYR A 269 -12.99 15.10 23.83
N LYS A 270 -11.92 15.91 23.75
CA LYS A 270 -11.97 17.36 24.04
C LYS A 270 -12.88 18.15 23.11
N ASP A 271 -13.11 17.62 21.91
CA ASP A 271 -13.98 18.23 20.90
C ASP A 271 -15.47 17.96 21.16
N ASP A 272 -15.80 17.11 22.15
CA ASP A 272 -17.18 16.79 22.56
C ASP A 272 -18.06 16.42 21.34
N LEU A 273 -19.15 17.15 21.10
CA LEU A 273 -20.06 16.90 19.97
C LEU A 273 -19.55 17.47 18.62
N MET A 274 -18.39 18.14 18.61
CA MET A 274 -17.90 18.93 17.47
C MET A 274 -16.95 18.12 16.59
N LEU A 275 -17.43 16.95 16.17
CA LEU A 275 -16.75 16.02 15.27
C LEU A 275 -17.37 16.06 13.86
N GLY A 276 -16.59 15.63 12.86
CA GLY A 276 -17.01 15.64 11.45
C GLY A 276 -17.51 17.02 11.02
N TYR A 277 -18.57 17.06 10.21
CA TYR A 277 -19.14 18.31 9.67
C TYR A 277 -19.43 19.37 10.74
N ARG A 278 -19.85 18.99 11.96
CA ARG A 278 -20.12 19.94 13.07
C ARG A 278 -18.86 20.66 13.52
N GLY A 279 -17.73 19.95 13.57
CA GLY A 279 -16.44 20.52 13.93
C GLY A 279 -15.94 21.49 12.86
N TYR A 280 -16.10 21.13 11.58
CA TYR A 280 -15.77 22.01 10.45
C TYR A 280 -16.60 23.31 10.48
N GLU A 281 -17.92 23.19 10.66
CA GLU A 281 -18.82 24.34 10.78
C GLU A 281 -18.44 25.25 11.95
N LYS A 282 -18.19 24.67 13.14
CA LYS A 282 -17.78 25.43 14.33
C LYS A 282 -16.45 26.16 14.14
N LYS A 283 -15.48 25.53 13.47
CA LYS A 283 -14.16 26.13 13.18
C LYS A 283 -14.19 27.10 11.99
N GLY A 284 -15.27 27.12 11.20
CA GLY A 284 -15.34 27.91 9.96
C GLY A 284 -14.39 27.41 8.87
N ILE A 285 -13.98 26.14 8.94
CA ILE A 285 -13.07 25.51 7.97
C ILE A 285 -13.90 24.73 6.95
N LYS A 286 -13.59 24.90 5.66
CA LYS A 286 -14.25 24.12 4.60
C LYS A 286 -13.48 22.83 4.35
N PRO A 287 -14.08 21.64 4.57
CA PRO A 287 -13.46 20.39 4.17
C PRO A 287 -13.31 20.35 2.63
N LEU A 288 -12.47 19.44 2.13
CA LEU A 288 -12.34 19.23 0.68
C LEU A 288 -13.67 18.73 0.09
N TYR A 289 -14.31 17.77 0.78
CA TYR A 289 -15.68 17.35 0.50
C TYR A 289 -16.50 17.36 1.80
N PRO A 290 -17.65 18.07 1.83
CA PRO A 290 -18.47 18.22 3.04
C PRO A 290 -19.26 16.97 3.42
#